data_AF-A0A183HSQ9-F1
#
_entry.id   AF-A0A183HSQ9-F1
#
_cell.length_a   1.000
_cell.length_b   1.000
_cell.length_c   1.000
_cell.angle_alpha   90.00
_cell.angle_beta   90.00
_cell.angle_gamma   90.00
#
_symmetry.space_group_name_H-M   'P 1'
#
loop_
_entity.id
_entity.type
_entity.pdbx_description
1 polymer ?
#
loop_
_entity_poly.entity_id
_entity_poly.type
_entity_poly.pdbx_seq_one_letter_code
_entity_poly.pdbx_strand_id
1 'polypeptide(L)'
;MSRNFGILKQNAKLFISRSQNIFENLAFEEWLLRNYKPDEEVESMLIWSNKPAVVIGRHQNPWMEADINYLRCNNIELARRHSGGGTVYHDLG
;
A
#
# COMPACT_ATOMS: atom_id res chain seq x y z
N MET A 1 12.50 -33.61 30.51
CA MET A 1 12.10 -32.23 30.13
C MET A 1 11.43 -32.29 28.77
N SER A 2 10.10 -32.35 28.74
CA SER A 2 9.32 -32.34 27.52
C SER A 2 9.43 -30.97 26.85
N ARG A 3 9.91 -30.93 25.61
CA ARG A 3 9.80 -29.75 24.75
C ARG A 3 8.33 -29.61 24.37
N ASN A 4 7.62 -28.69 25.03
CA ASN A 4 6.35 -28.20 24.52
C ASN A 4 6.62 -27.46 23.20
N PHE A 5 6.39 -28.14 22.07
CA PHE A 5 6.07 -27.43 20.83
C PHE A 5 4.66 -26.84 21.03
N GLY A 6 4.61 -25.67 21.65
CA GLY A 6 3.40 -24.87 21.67
C GLY A 6 3.03 -24.56 20.22
N ILE A 7 1.87 -25.04 19.80
CA ILE A 7 1.24 -24.60 18.55
C ILE A 7 1.08 -23.09 18.70
N LEU A 8 1.90 -22.30 18.01
CA LEU A 8 1.69 -20.86 17.90
C LEU A 8 0.29 -20.69 17.28
N LYS A 9 -0.69 -20.26 18.07
CA LYS A 9 -1.92 -19.67 17.52
C LYS A 9 -1.51 -18.35 16.88
N GLN A 10 -1.02 -18.40 15.64
CA GLN A 10 -0.78 -17.20 14.85
C GLN A 10 -2.13 -16.65 14.39
N ASN A 11 -2.74 -15.82 15.24
CA ASN A 11 -3.89 -15.02 14.82
C ASN A 11 -3.33 -13.86 13.98
N ALA A 12 -3.42 -13.98 12.66
CA ALA A 12 -3.09 -12.89 11.75
C ALA A 12 -4.37 -12.23 11.22
N LYS A 13 -4.39 -10.90 11.15
CA LYS A 13 -5.50 -10.14 10.58
C LYS A 13 -5.16 -9.71 9.16
N LEU A 14 -5.94 -10.19 8.20
CA LEU A 14 -5.80 -9.83 6.79
C LEU A 14 -6.83 -8.78 6.40
N PHE A 15 -6.35 -7.64 5.94
CA PHE A 15 -7.15 -6.61 5.30
C PHE A 15 -6.99 -6.76 3.78
N ILE A 16 -8.11 -6.90 3.07
CA ILE A 16 -8.12 -6.95 1.61
C ILE A 16 -8.94 -5.76 1.12
N SER A 17 -8.30 -4.82 0.42
CA SER A 17 -9.05 -3.76 -0.24
C SER A 17 -9.73 -4.30 -1.50
N ARG A 18 -11.00 -3.94 -1.68
CA ARG A 18 -11.75 -4.21 -2.92
C ARG A 18 -11.66 -3.05 -3.92
N SER A 19 -11.10 -1.92 -3.50
CA SER A 19 -10.88 -0.79 -4.39
C SER A 19 -9.65 -1.02 -5.24
N GLN A 20 -9.74 -0.60 -6.51
CA GLN A 20 -8.60 -0.53 -7.43
C GLN A 20 -8.13 0.91 -7.64
N ASN A 21 -8.64 1.87 -6.84
CA ASN A 21 -8.26 3.27 -6.93
C ASN A 21 -7.05 3.54 -6.02
N ILE A 22 -5.98 4.08 -6.61
CA ILE A 22 -4.72 4.36 -5.89
C ILE A 22 -4.91 5.33 -4.72
N PHE A 23 -5.79 6.32 -4.85
CA PHE A 23 -6.02 7.32 -3.81
C PHE A 23 -6.78 6.72 -2.63
N GLU A 24 -7.81 5.93 -2.89
CA GLU A 24 -8.58 5.24 -1.83
C GLU A 24 -7.70 4.26 -1.06
N ASN A 25 -6.88 3.49 -1.78
CA ASN A 25 -6.01 2.50 -1.15
C ASN A 25 -4.88 3.14 -0.33
N LEU A 26 -4.25 4.21 -0.82
CA LEU A 26 -3.26 4.97 -0.02
C LEU A 26 -3.90 5.63 1.19
N ALA A 27 -5.14 6.14 1.06
CA ALA A 27 -5.87 6.71 2.18
C ALA A 27 -6.19 5.63 3.24
N PHE A 28 -6.55 4.42 2.81
CA PHE A 28 -6.82 3.31 3.71
C PHE A 28 -5.55 2.78 4.40
N GLU A 29 -4.45 2.66 3.66
CA GLU A 29 -3.12 2.32 4.21
C GLU A 29 -2.73 3.31 5.31
N GLU A 30 -2.80 4.62 5.01
CA GLU A 30 -2.44 5.66 5.97
C GLU A 30 -3.39 5.67 7.18
N TRP A 31 -4.69 5.45 6.95
CA TRP A 31 -5.66 5.36 8.03
C TRP A 31 -5.35 4.18 8.96
N LEU A 32 -5.03 3.00 8.40
CA LEU A 32 -4.62 1.83 9.18
C LEU A 32 -3.36 2.16 9.99
N LEU A 33 -2.33 2.72 9.38
CA LEU A 33 -1.08 3.08 10.07
C LEU A 33 -1.28 4.05 11.24
N ARG A 34 -2.24 4.98 11.13
CA ARG A 34 -2.49 6.00 12.18
C ARG A 34 -3.47 5.56 13.25
N ASN A 35 -4.46 4.75 12.90
CA ASN A 35 -5.63 4.52 13.75
C ASN A 35 -5.77 3.07 14.21
N TYR A 36 -5.22 2.11 13.47
CA TYR A 36 -5.31 0.71 13.83
C TYR A 36 -4.23 0.33 14.84
N LYS A 37 -4.66 -0.15 16.01
CA LYS A 37 -3.80 -0.67 17.07
C LYS A 37 -4.11 -2.16 17.24
N PRO A 38 -3.29 -3.06 16.68
CA PRO A 38 -3.45 -4.48 16.93
C PRO A 38 -3.14 -4.80 18.39
N ASP A 39 -3.75 -5.87 18.91
CA ASP A 39 -3.30 -6.48 20.17
C ASP A 39 -1.85 -6.98 19.99
N GLU A 40 -1.06 -7.01 21.07
CA GLU A 40 0.40 -7.27 21.01
C GLU A 40 0.79 -8.60 20.33
N GLU A 41 -0.13 -9.56 20.25
CA GLU A 41 0.09 -10.90 19.68
C GLU A 41 -0.52 -11.09 18.27
N VAL A 42 -1.08 -10.04 17.64
CA VAL A 42 -1.78 -10.15 16.35
C VAL A 42 -1.00 -9.45 15.24
N GLU A 43 -0.39 -10.25 14.36
CA GLU A 43 0.20 -9.73 13.12
C GLU A 43 -0.90 -9.25 12.15
N SER A 44 -0.61 -8.23 11.35
CA SER A 44 -1.56 -7.68 10.39
C SER A 44 -0.94 -7.43 9.03
N MET A 45 -1.71 -7.71 7.98
CA MET A 45 -1.30 -7.55 6.59
C MET A 45 -2.41 -6.86 5.79
N LEU A 46 -2.04 -5.92 4.92
CA LEU A 46 -2.92 -5.30 3.95
C LEU A 46 -2.53 -5.77 2.54
N ILE A 47 -3.49 -6.29 1.78
CA ILE A 47 -3.35 -6.63 0.37
C ILE A 47 -4.29 -5.77 -0.47
N TRP A 48 -3.75 -5.19 -1.54
CA TRP A 48 -4.47 -4.33 -2.47
C TRP A 48 -3.75 -4.27 -3.82
N SER A 49 -4.49 -3.94 -4.87
CA SER A 49 -3.99 -3.70 -6.23
C SER A 49 -4.67 -2.47 -6.82
N ASN A 50 -4.11 -1.90 -7.89
CA ASN A 50 -4.62 -0.66 -8.47
C ASN A 50 -4.78 -0.76 -9.99
N LYS A 51 -5.69 0.02 -10.54
CA LYS A 51 -5.64 0.40 -11.96
C LYS A 51 -4.34 1.17 -12.25
N PRO A 52 -3.95 1.30 -13.54
CA PRO A 52 -2.76 2.03 -13.96
C PRO A 52 -2.52 3.32 -13.18
N ALA A 53 -1.41 3.34 -12.44
CA ALA A 53 -1.02 4.50 -11.65
C ALA A 53 0.50 4.61 -11.52
N VAL A 54 1.02 5.83 -11.60
CA VAL A 54 2.38 6.17 -11.17
C VAL A 54 2.32 6.66 -9.73
N VAL A 55 3.13 6.06 -8.87
CA VAL A 55 3.19 6.39 -7.44
C VAL A 55 4.58 6.89 -7.09
N ILE A 56 4.70 8.20 -6.87
CA ILE A 56 5.94 8.85 -6.47
C ILE A 56 6.12 8.79 -4.95
N GLY A 57 7.38 8.74 -4.50
CA GLY A 57 7.75 8.84 -3.09
C GLY A 57 7.47 10.22 -2.50
N ARG A 58 7.35 10.28 -1.18
CA ARG A 58 6.97 11.50 -0.42
C ARG A 58 7.74 12.76 -0.81
N HIS A 59 9.03 12.64 -1.11
CA HIS A 59 9.92 13.78 -1.33
C HIS A 59 10.32 14.01 -2.81
N GLN A 60 9.71 13.29 -3.76
CA GLN A 60 10.08 13.41 -5.17
C GLN A 60 9.35 14.54 -5.90
N ASN A 61 9.98 15.07 -6.94
CA ASN A 61 9.38 16.05 -7.84
C ASN A 61 8.65 15.30 -8.99
N PRO A 62 7.31 15.40 -9.13
CA PRO A 62 6.56 14.67 -10.15
C PRO A 62 7.04 14.96 -11.58
N TRP A 63 7.47 16.20 -11.87
CA TRP A 63 7.94 16.61 -13.20
C TRP A 63 9.28 15.99 -13.59
N MET A 64 10.06 15.51 -12.62
CA MET A 64 11.34 14.83 -12.87
C MET A 64 11.19 13.32 -13.00
N GLU A 65 10.04 12.78 -12.59
CA GLU A 65 9.84 11.34 -12.39
C GLU A 65 8.90 10.71 -13.42
N ALA A 66 8.01 11.51 -14.01
CA ALA A 66 7.00 11.02 -14.95
C ALA A 66 6.64 12.04 -16.02
N ASP A 67 6.29 11.54 -17.21
CA ASP A 67 5.66 12.34 -18.26
C ASP A 67 4.18 12.60 -17.93
N ILE A 68 3.92 13.74 -17.30
CA ILE A 68 2.58 14.14 -16.84
C ILE A 68 1.57 14.21 -17.99
N ASN A 69 2.01 14.59 -19.19
CA ASN A 69 1.12 14.68 -20.35
C ASN A 69 0.73 13.28 -20.82
N TYR A 70 1.70 12.37 -20.92
CA TYR A 70 1.44 10.97 -21.24
C TYR A 70 0.46 10.33 -20.23
N LEU A 71 0.67 10.54 -18.92
CA LEU A 71 -0.21 9.98 -17.89
C LEU A 71 -1.66 10.48 -18.06
N ARG A 72 -1.83 11.78 -18.25
CA ARG A 72 -3.15 12.39 -18.46
C ARG A 72 -3.84 11.86 -19.72
N CYS A 73 -3.11 11.78 -20.83
CA CYS A 73 -3.65 11.30 -22.11
C CYS A 73 -4.05 9.82 -22.08
N ASN A 74 -3.39 9.00 -21.25
CA ASN A 74 -3.66 7.56 -21.14
C ASN A 74 -4.53 7.20 -19.92
N ASN A 75 -5.09 8.19 -19.21
CA ASN A 75 -5.91 7.98 -18.02
C ASN A 75 -5.18 7.12 -16.95
N ILE A 76 -3.88 7.40 -16.76
CA ILE A 76 -3.03 6.80 -15.73
C ILE A 76 -2.94 7.78 -14.58
N GLU A 77 -3.29 7.33 -13.38
CA GLU A 77 -3.30 8.19 -12.20
C GLU A 77 -1.88 8.54 -11.74
N LEU A 78 -1.71 9.73 -11.16
CA LEU A 78 -0.45 10.14 -10.51
C LEU A 78 -0.71 10.38 -9.03
N ALA A 79 -0.09 9.58 -8.16
CA ALA A 79 -0.25 9.67 -6.72
C ALA A 79 1.09 9.87 -6.02
N ARG A 80 1.06 10.49 -4.83
CA ARG A 80 2.20 10.59 -3.92
C ARG A 80 1.91 9.79 -2.65
N ARG A 81 2.76 8.80 -2.34
CA ARG A 81 2.62 8.00 -1.11
C ARG A 81 3.27 8.68 0.09
N HIS A 82 2.89 8.24 1.30
CA HIS A 82 3.41 8.77 2.56
C HIS A 82 4.83 8.28 2.90
N SER A 83 5.24 7.13 2.37
CA SER A 83 6.61 6.61 2.51
C SER A 83 7.59 7.29 1.55
N GLY A 84 8.88 7.24 1.88
CA GLY A 84 9.97 7.66 1.00
C GLY A 84 10.24 6.65 -0.12
N GLY A 85 11.44 6.71 -0.72
CA GLY A 85 11.85 5.86 -1.84
C GLY A 85 11.58 6.48 -3.21
N GLY A 86 11.73 5.67 -4.26
CA GLY A 86 11.60 6.11 -5.66
C GLY A 86 10.19 6.02 -6.24
N THR A 87 10.08 6.28 -7.54
CA THR A 87 8.82 6.20 -8.29
C THR A 87 8.56 4.78 -8.75
N VAL A 88 7.32 4.32 -8.66
CA VAL A 88 6.89 2.99 -9.14
C VAL A 88 5.64 3.11 -10.00
N TYR A 89 5.44 2.13 -10.87
CA TYR A 89 4.22 1.97 -11.66
C TYR A 89 3.40 0.80 -11.11
N HIS A 90 2.10 1.00 -10.96
CA HIS A 90 1.14 0.01 -10.50
C HIS A 90 0.15 -0.33 -11.61
N ASP A 91 -0.23 -1.59 -11.66
CA ASP A 91 -1.35 -2.11 -12.42
C ASP A 91 -1.98 -3.31 -11.66
N LEU A 92 -2.73 -4.15 -12.36
CA LEU A 92 -3.40 -5.31 -11.77
C LEU A 92 -2.54 -6.59 -11.75
N GLY A 93 -1.26 -6.49 -12.13
CA GLY A 93 -0.33 -7.63 -12.26
C GLY A 93 0.01 -7.97 -13.70
#